data_AF-A0A2D8PJA0-F1
#
_entry.id   AF-A0A2D8PJA0-F1
#
_cell.length_a   1.000
_cell.length_b   1.000
_cell.length_c   1.000
_cell.angle_alpha   90.00
_cell.angle_beta   90.00
_cell.angle_gamma   90.00
#
_symmetry.space_group_name_H-M   'P 1'
#
loop_
_entity.id
_entity.type
_entity.pdbx_description
1 polymer ?
#
loop_
_entity_poly.entity_id
_entity_poly.type
_entity_poly.pdbx_seq_one_letter_code
_entity_poly.pdbx_strand_id
1 'polypeptide(L)'
;MVFAMPAGIVHIDPEKQAYGKEFVLIYSMEGPKGRPERVEGQYGVYDTKPGDPGYSPIWRYHFVIVPRDHVANTLRSEDDILKSGYEVIQSDTYTN
;
A
#
# COMPACT_ATOMS: atom_id res chain seq x y z
N MET A 1 -8.32 -9.46 7.83
CA MET A 1 -7.80 -9.78 6.49
C MET A 1 -8.75 -9.19 5.48
N VAL A 2 -8.25 -8.34 4.59
CA VAL A 2 -9.02 -7.77 3.47
C VAL A 2 -8.75 -8.62 2.25
N PHE A 3 -9.81 -9.03 1.55
CA PHE A 3 -9.69 -9.67 0.25
C PHE A 3 -9.98 -8.62 -0.81
N ALA A 4 -8.96 -8.26 -1.60
CA ALA A 4 -9.09 -7.33 -2.72
C ALA A 4 -8.92 -8.10 -4.04
N MET A 5 -9.74 -7.77 -5.04
CA MET A 5 -9.59 -8.26 -6.41
C MET A 5 -9.13 -7.09 -7.28
N PRO A 6 -7.82 -6.92 -7.51
CA PRO A 6 -7.33 -5.77 -8.25
C PRO A 6 -7.81 -5.83 -9.71
N ALA A 7 -8.73 -4.93 -10.07
CA ALA A 7 -9.16 -4.58 -11.41
C ALA A 7 -8.12 -3.69 -12.14
N GLY A 8 -7.17 -3.11 -11.39
CA GLY A 8 -6.01 -2.41 -11.94
C GLY A 8 -5.93 -0.95 -11.50
N ILE A 9 -5.20 -0.13 -12.26
CA ILE A 9 -5.09 1.31 -12.00
C ILE A 9 -6.40 1.98 -12.39
N VAL A 10 -6.93 2.81 -11.50
CA VAL A 10 -8.12 3.62 -11.73
C VAL A 10 -7.76 5.11 -11.70
N HIS A 11 -8.44 5.89 -12.55
CA HIS A 11 -8.34 7.35 -12.53
C HIS A 11 -9.52 7.92 -11.76
N ILE A 12 -9.23 8.69 -10.71
CA ILE A 12 -10.24 9.31 -9.86
C ILE A 12 -9.97 10.79 -9.67
N ASP A 13 -11.00 11.54 -9.27
CA ASP A 13 -10.84 12.87 -8.72
C ASP A 13 -10.69 12.74 -7.18
N PRO A 14 -9.49 12.94 -6.61
CA PRO A 14 -9.25 12.71 -5.19
C PRO A 14 -9.96 13.73 -4.28
N GLU A 15 -10.48 14.84 -4.82
CA GLU A 15 -11.27 15.80 -4.06
C GLU A 15 -12.75 15.40 -3.98
N LYS A 16 -13.22 14.55 -4.91
CA LYS A 16 -14.63 14.13 -5.00
C LYS A 16 -14.87 12.68 -4.62
N GLN A 17 -13.83 11.85 -4.65
CA GLN A 17 -13.93 10.41 -4.43
C GLN A 17 -13.19 10.00 -3.16
N ALA A 18 -13.85 9.23 -2.29
CA ALA A 18 -13.20 8.63 -1.14
C ALA A 18 -12.25 7.49 -1.58
N TYR A 19 -11.11 7.39 -0.90
CA TYR A 19 -10.13 6.31 -1.08
C TYR A 19 -9.51 5.96 0.26
N GLY A 20 -9.12 4.69 0.42
CA GLY A 20 -8.29 4.22 1.53
C GLY A 20 -6.82 4.22 1.17
N LYS A 21 -5.97 3.86 2.12
CA LYS A 21 -4.53 3.66 1.93
C LYS A 21 -4.24 2.18 1.75
N GLU A 22 -3.45 1.87 0.73
CA GLU A 22 -2.80 0.58 0.58
C GLU A 22 -1.29 0.78 0.67
N PHE A 23 -0.68 0.18 1.68
CA PHE A 23 0.76 0.20 1.85
C PHE A 23 1.39 -1.01 1.17
N VAL A 24 2.38 -0.74 0.32
CA VAL A 24 3.12 -1.72 -0.47
C VAL A 24 4.57 -1.68 -0.03
N LEU A 25 5.06 -2.76 0.58
CA LEU A 25 6.45 -2.82 1.04
C LEU A 25 7.37 -3.17 -0.13
N ILE A 26 8.45 -2.40 -0.25
CA ILE A 26 9.42 -2.48 -1.32
C ILE A 26 10.83 -2.36 -0.76
N TYR A 27 11.82 -2.92 -1.45
CA TYR A 27 13.22 -2.69 -1.15
C TYR A 27 13.77 -1.43 -1.83
N SER A 28 13.21 -1.05 -2.97
CA SER A 28 13.64 0.10 -3.77
C SER A 28 12.54 0.55 -4.73
N MET A 29 12.46 1.86 -5.00
CA MET A 29 11.63 2.41 -6.08
C MET A 29 12.22 2.12 -7.46
N GLU A 30 13.53 1.92 -7.54
CA GLU A 30 14.30 1.72 -8.78
C GLU A 30 14.62 0.23 -9.01
N GLY A 31 13.61 -0.62 -8.91
CA GLY A 31 13.75 -2.04 -9.22
C GLY A 31 13.89 -2.33 -10.73
N PRO A 32 13.87 -3.61 -11.12
CA PRO A 32 14.01 -4.02 -12.52
C PRO A 32 13.01 -3.31 -13.44
N LYS A 33 13.51 -2.77 -14.56
CA LYS A 33 12.73 -2.00 -15.54
C LYS A 33 12.11 -0.71 -14.97
N GLY A 34 12.72 -0.13 -13.93
CA GLY A 34 12.26 1.13 -13.32
C GLY A 34 10.96 0.99 -12.55
N ARG A 35 10.63 -0.23 -12.08
CA ARG A 35 9.44 -0.51 -11.27
C ARG A 35 9.84 -0.73 -9.82
N PRO A 36 9.00 -0.37 -8.84
CA PRO A 36 9.28 -0.67 -7.44
C PRO A 36 9.53 -2.17 -7.22
N GLU A 37 10.62 -2.48 -6.54
CA GLU A 37 11.02 -3.85 -6.19
C GLU A 37 10.28 -4.29 -4.92
N ARG A 38 9.20 -5.05 -5.10
CA ARG A 38 8.35 -5.51 -3.99
C ARG A 38 9.05 -6.58 -3.14
N VAL A 39 8.75 -6.55 -1.85
CA VAL A 39 9.11 -7.65 -0.93
C VAL A 39 8.31 -8.89 -1.33
N GLU A 40 8.99 -9.98 -1.65
CA GLU A 40 8.35 -11.22 -2.05
C GLU A 40 7.53 -11.83 -0.90
N GLY A 41 6.33 -12.34 -1.20
CA GLY A 41 5.44 -12.95 -0.20
C GLY A 41 4.75 -11.97 0.75
N GLN A 42 4.96 -10.67 0.60
CA GLN A 42 4.30 -9.63 1.38
C GLN A 42 2.88 -9.36 0.88
N TYR A 43 1.91 -9.34 1.80
CA TYR A 43 0.57 -8.83 1.52
C TYR A 43 0.52 -7.30 1.60
N GLY A 44 -0.35 -6.70 0.78
CA GLY A 44 -0.71 -5.29 0.95
C GLY A 44 -1.31 -5.05 2.33
N VAL A 45 -0.93 -3.95 2.96
CA VAL A 45 -1.49 -3.53 4.25
C VAL A 45 -2.52 -2.45 3.97
N TYR A 46 -3.77 -2.70 4.35
CA TYR A 46 -4.89 -1.79 4.11
C TYR A 46 -5.28 -1.09 5.42
N ASP A 47 -5.57 0.20 5.35
CA ASP A 47 -5.97 1.00 6.52
C ASP A 47 -7.42 0.76 6.97
N THR A 48 -8.27 0.33 6.05
CA THR A 48 -9.72 0.13 6.26
C THR A 48 -10.20 -1.16 5.60
N LYS A 49 -11.39 -1.62 6.01
CA LYS A 49 -12.07 -2.81 5.44
C LYS A 49 -13.58 -2.57 5.32
N PRO A 50 -14.31 -3.38 4.54
CA PRO A 50 -15.77 -3.28 4.47
C PRO A 50 -16.42 -3.29 5.87
N GLY A 51 -17.23 -2.27 6.15
CA GLY A 51 -17.88 -2.06 7.45
C GLY A 51 -17.18 -1.06 8.37
N ASP A 52 -15.94 -0.69 8.10
CA ASP A 52 -15.25 0.36 8.85
C ASP A 52 -15.73 1.76 8.40
N PRO A 53 -15.80 2.75 9.31
CA PRO A 53 -16.07 4.13 8.93
C PRO A 53 -15.03 4.64 7.92
N GLY A 54 -15.50 5.23 6.82
CA GLY A 54 -14.61 5.77 5.78
C GLY A 54 -14.02 4.73 4.84
N TYR A 55 -14.46 3.47 4.90
CA TYR A 55 -14.06 2.45 3.93
C TYR A 55 -14.36 2.90 2.48
N SER A 56 -13.37 2.73 1.61
CA SER A 56 -13.51 2.82 0.17
C SER A 56 -12.93 1.56 -0.46
N PRO A 57 -13.55 1.00 -1.52
CA PRO A 57 -12.94 -0.06 -2.30
C PRO A 57 -11.84 0.46 -3.24
N ILE A 58 -11.57 1.77 -3.25
CA ILE A 58 -10.48 2.39 -4.00
C ILE A 58 -9.32 2.67 -3.07
N TRP A 59 -8.11 2.28 -3.46
CA TRP A 59 -6.91 2.40 -2.66
C TRP A 59 -5.90 3.32 -3.30
N ARG A 60 -5.20 4.11 -2.50
CA ARG A 60 -4.03 4.88 -2.92
C ARG A 60 -2.75 4.18 -2.44
N TYR A 61 -1.84 3.92 -3.36
CA TYR A 61 -0.56 3.28 -3.03
C TYR A 61 0.34 4.21 -2.20
N HIS A 62 0.84 3.65 -1.11
CA HIS A 62 1.89 4.19 -0.26
C HIS A 62 3.05 3.18 -0.23
N PHE A 63 4.17 3.52 -0.86
CA PHE A 63 5.32 2.64 -0.91
C PHE A 63 6.13 2.75 0.37
N VAL A 64 6.35 1.63 1.06
CA VAL A 64 7.14 1.57 2.29
C VAL A 64 8.50 0.98 1.96
N ILE A 65 9.57 1.76 2.10
CA ILE A 65 10.94 1.30 1.81
C ILE A 65 11.49 0.58 3.04
N VAL A 66 11.73 -0.72 2.90
CA VAL A 66 12.23 -1.59 3.98
C VAL A 66 13.65 -2.08 3.70
N PRO A 67 14.44 -2.41 4.73
CA PRO A 67 15.77 -2.97 4.53
C PRO A 67 15.70 -4.38 3.92
N ARG A 68 16.81 -4.83 3.31
CA ARG A 68 16.88 -6.10 2.56
C ARG A 68 16.70 -7.35 3.42
N ASP A 69 16.91 -7.23 4.72
CA ASP A 69 16.70 -8.28 5.72
C ASP A 69 15.28 -8.26 6.32
N HIS A 70 14.40 -7.38 5.83
CA HIS A 70 13.02 -7.31 6.26
C HIS A 70 12.31 -8.65 6.06
N VAL A 71 11.65 -9.14 7.12
CA VAL A 71 10.85 -10.37 7.07
C VAL A 71 9.42 -10.02 6.67
N ALA A 72 8.96 -10.60 5.55
CA ALA A 72 7.61 -10.37 5.04
C ALA A 72 6.52 -10.67 6.09
N ASN A 73 5.46 -9.88 6.05
CA ASN A 73 4.27 -9.93 6.89
C ASN A 73 4.54 -9.70 8.39
N THR A 74 5.64 -9.00 8.73
CA THR A 74 5.90 -8.51 10.09
C THR A 74 5.15 -7.21 10.38
N LEU A 75 5.12 -6.26 9.43
CA LEU A 75 4.25 -5.08 9.48
C LEU A 75 2.86 -5.44 8.94
N ARG A 76 1.81 -5.23 9.74
CA ARG A 76 0.45 -5.69 9.42
C ARG A 76 -0.63 -4.61 9.53
N SER A 77 -0.25 -3.40 9.92
CA SER A 77 -1.14 -2.26 10.09
C SER A 77 -0.43 -0.95 9.73
N GLU A 78 -1.21 0.10 9.46
CA GLU A 78 -0.66 1.46 9.31
C GLU A 78 0.15 1.87 10.54
N ASP A 79 -0.35 1.55 11.75
CA ASP A 79 0.34 1.86 13.01
C ASP A 79 1.70 1.17 13.12
N ASP A 80 1.83 -0.10 12.70
CA ASP A 80 3.13 -0.80 12.65
C ASP A 80 4.10 -0.08 11.69
N ILE A 81 3.61 0.34 10.52
CA ILE A 81 4.41 1.02 9.51
C ILE A 81 4.89 2.38 10.05
N LEU A 82 3.99 3.17 10.63
CA LEU A 82 4.35 4.47 11.20
C LEU A 82 5.33 4.34 12.37
N LYS A 83 5.18 3.30 13.21
CA LYS A 83 6.09 3.02 14.33
C LYS A 83 7.44 2.46 13.89
N SER A 84 7.50 1.80 12.73
CA SER A 84 8.76 1.27 12.20
C SER A 84 9.78 2.35 11.85
N GLY A 85 9.31 3.57 11.56
CA GLY A 85 10.16 4.67 11.11
C GLY A 85 10.67 4.53 9.68
N TYR A 86 10.18 3.54 8.92
CA TYR A 86 10.53 3.37 7.52
C TYR A 86 9.96 4.50 6.66
N GLU A 87 10.68 4.82 5.59
CA GLU A 87 10.25 5.84 4.64
C GLU A 87 8.97 5.40 3.92
N VAL A 88 7.99 6.30 3.87
CA VAL A 88 6.72 6.08 3.17
C VAL A 88 6.58 7.11 2.05
N ILE A 89 6.57 6.64 0.81
CA ILE A 89 6.36 7.45 -0.39
C ILE A 89 4.91 7.33 -0.83
N GLN A 90 4.15 8.40 -0.66
CA GLN A 90 2.81 8.50 -1.22
C GLN A 90 2.90 8.63 -2.75
N SER A 91 2.10 7.84 -3.47
CA SER A 91 2.01 7.91 -4.93
C SER A 91 0.67 8.48 -5.39
N ASP A 92 0.58 8.93 -6.64
CA ASP A 92 -0.69 9.29 -7.29
C ASP A 92 -1.34 8.11 -8.03
N THR A 93 -0.93 6.87 -7.68
CA THR A 93 -1.54 5.66 -8.22
C THR A 93 -2.70 5.23 -7.35
N TYR A 94 -3.88 5.12 -7.96
CA TYR A 94 -5.07 4.60 -7.34
C TYR A 94 -5.45 3.25 -7.96
N THR A 95 -5.94 2.33 -7.15
CA THR A 95 -6.33 0.97 -7.56
C THR A 95 -7.72 0.63 -7.05
N ASN A 96 -8.37 -0.31 -7.73
CA ASN A 96 -9.57 -1.02 -7.27
C ASN A 96 -9.34 -2.50 -7.50
#